data_AF-A0A7W2B126-F1
#
_entry.id   AF-A0A7W2B126-F1
#
_cell.length_a   1.000
_cell.length_b   1.000
_cell.length_c   1.000
_cell.angle_alpha   90.00
_cell.angle_beta   90.00
_cell.angle_gamma   90.00
#
_symmetry.space_group_name_H-M   'P 1'
#
loop_
_entity.id
_entity.type
_entity.pdbx_description
1 polymer ?
#
loop_
_entity_poly.entity_id
_entity_poly.type
_entity_poly.pdbx_seq_one_letter_code
_entity_poly.pdbx_strand_id
1 'polypeptide(L)'
;MLFSFPSFANEEACIERDPVGTRYEMSDPTIVHGEYYFNDEKNPAKAFYNFYQMHLGKGDLSKESRKKRPYLNQNLASARAWIGWMYSEGICVEKNYKKAAEWYKLGADTTDKITKRNIWLYGNLAALYLDTKYGISEPELGIKYLSKAFEAKKFDEKSFEFGLLVWTIDNIHNLYEKDIEQFLAYSLTLIKYFDFDFPESKKLKENASFDSVMKKNGINKKFYFIKYYLGKELLSGDNTEKDEYIGSKMILNAGRIGKINEAGIYAAEVNEKGLGDYKKNIQYALDWIDWSLKGTKDKKYIAELNSKKDKIIQNLSDKDIQNLYSYKNRKSWEFGKKYAISQSYIDEIGKFEVTDDKTLAKAIERGIDEDYLSKSFGQRTKLSEREQGILYQFLVDEKEASDKFFTSALDLKEKRDKENAKRAEEDKKRRAKERAKRLAANPYKIIMSCEHFDSHTNINACLLGDIDSKIKITKSGSSYVYQPWDLQRLGNETYEGLEFNISTNSSVGASNVSEYLILKIKVYDRITNKLIKTVSAGYLDYAYVKLR
;
A
#
# COMPACT_ATOMS: atom_id res chain seq x y z
N MET A 1 25.23 -24.60 4.88
CA MET A 1 26.57 -24.64 5.49
C MET A 1 26.43 -24.07 6.88
N LEU A 2 26.70 -24.89 7.90
CA LEU A 2 26.92 -24.41 9.27
C LEU A 2 28.14 -23.46 9.23
N PHE A 3 28.28 -22.51 10.15
CA PHE A 3 29.41 -21.58 10.17
C PHE A 3 30.74 -22.34 10.03
N SER A 4 31.43 -22.16 8.90
CA SER A 4 32.82 -22.60 8.76
C SER A 4 33.69 -21.55 9.45
N PHE A 5 33.95 -21.75 10.73
CA PHE A 5 35.07 -21.05 11.35
C PHE A 5 36.36 -21.45 10.61
N PRO A 6 37.33 -20.53 10.40
CA PRO A 6 38.59 -20.85 9.73
C PRO A 6 39.18 -22.13 10.34
N SER A 7 39.55 -23.05 9.45
CA SER A 7 39.83 -24.46 9.73
C SER A 7 40.59 -24.67 11.05
N PHE A 8 39.88 -25.17 12.06
CA PHE A 8 40.46 -25.80 13.25
C PHE A 8 41.10 -27.16 12.91
N ALA A 9 41.60 -27.33 11.69
CA ALA A 9 42.07 -28.57 11.09
C ALA A 9 43.53 -28.92 11.49
N ASN A 10 43.98 -28.46 12.66
CA ASN A 10 45.15 -29.06 13.27
C ASN A 10 44.65 -30.16 14.19
N GLU A 11 44.66 -31.40 13.70
CA GLU A 11 44.37 -32.63 14.47
C GLU A 11 45.18 -32.68 15.79
N GLU A 12 46.31 -31.97 15.88
CA GLU A 12 47.14 -31.84 17.08
C GLU A 12 46.46 -31.11 18.26
N ALA A 13 45.35 -30.40 18.04
CA ALA A 13 44.59 -29.72 19.11
C ALA A 13 43.48 -30.59 19.74
N CYS A 14 43.24 -31.79 19.23
CA CYS A 14 42.25 -32.73 19.76
C CYS A 14 42.92 -33.64 20.80
N ILE A 15 42.48 -33.55 22.06
CA ILE A 15 43.14 -34.24 23.19
C ILE A 15 42.92 -35.76 23.20
N GLU A 16 41.98 -36.30 22.43
CA GLU A 16 41.87 -37.73 22.15
C GLU A 16 41.02 -37.94 20.90
N ARG A 17 41.38 -38.93 20.07
CA ARG A 17 40.65 -39.25 18.82
C ARG A 17 39.30 -39.94 19.07
N ASP A 18 39.00 -40.34 20.31
CA ASP A 18 37.77 -41.07 20.63
C ASP A 18 37.38 -40.95 22.12
N PRO A 19 36.61 -39.93 22.53
CA PRO A 19 36.08 -39.83 23.89
C PRO A 19 34.76 -40.61 24.05
N VAL A 20 34.46 -41.58 23.18
CA VAL A 20 33.23 -42.38 23.30
C VAL A 20 33.37 -43.34 24.48
N GLY A 21 32.44 -43.24 25.44
CA GLY A 21 32.25 -44.25 26.50
C GLY A 21 32.83 -43.93 27.87
N THR A 22 33.17 -42.69 28.18
CA THR A 22 33.74 -42.37 29.50
C THR A 22 32.65 -42.03 30.53
N ARG A 23 32.92 -42.37 31.80
CA ARG A 23 32.11 -42.24 33.05
C ARG A 23 31.53 -40.84 33.40
N TYR A 24 31.42 -39.92 32.45
CA TYR A 24 31.44 -38.46 32.67
C TYR A 24 30.12 -37.72 32.36
N GLU A 25 28.98 -38.39 32.50
CA GLU A 25 27.65 -37.78 32.34
C GLU A 25 27.08 -37.15 33.64
N MET A 26 27.91 -36.72 34.61
CA MET A 26 27.41 -36.14 35.88
C MET A 26 27.97 -34.76 36.29
N SER A 27 27.00 -33.91 36.66
CA SER A 27 26.97 -32.69 37.48
C SER A 27 27.59 -31.37 36.96
N ASP A 28 26.83 -30.31 37.25
CA ASP A 28 26.83 -28.97 36.68
C ASP A 28 28.10 -28.16 37.00
N PRO A 29 28.88 -27.69 36.00
CA PRO A 29 30.11 -26.95 36.24
C PRO A 29 29.84 -25.52 36.73
N THR A 30 30.73 -25.05 37.59
CA THR A 30 30.68 -23.72 38.15
C THR A 30 31.64 -22.79 37.43
N ILE A 31 31.34 -21.51 37.56
CA ILE A 31 31.45 -20.52 36.50
C ILE A 31 32.68 -19.60 36.70
N VAL A 32 33.51 -19.84 37.73
CA VAL A 32 34.54 -18.87 38.20
C VAL A 32 35.62 -18.54 37.17
N HIS A 33 35.91 -19.42 36.21
CA HIS A 33 37.08 -19.22 35.34
C HIS A 33 36.77 -19.01 33.86
N GLY A 34 35.49 -19.01 33.44
CA GLY A 34 35.13 -18.77 32.03
C GLY A 34 35.58 -17.42 31.48
N GLU A 35 35.68 -16.38 32.34
CA GLU A 35 36.19 -15.06 31.93
C GLU A 35 37.64 -15.12 31.42
N TYR A 36 38.52 -15.92 32.04
CA TYR A 36 39.94 -15.97 31.70
C TYR A 36 40.19 -16.73 30.40
N TYR A 37 39.45 -17.80 30.17
CA TYR A 37 39.68 -18.69 29.05
C TYR A 37 39.07 -18.17 27.74
N PHE A 38 37.91 -17.52 27.77
CA PHE A 38 37.27 -16.97 26.57
C PHE A 38 37.67 -15.52 26.24
N ASN A 39 38.61 -14.92 26.98
CA ASN A 39 39.12 -13.55 26.73
C ASN A 39 40.29 -13.48 25.74
N ASP A 40 40.98 -14.59 25.49
CA ASP A 40 42.06 -14.61 24.50
C ASP A 40 41.49 -15.02 23.13
N GLU A 41 40.95 -14.03 22.40
CA GLU A 41 40.42 -14.20 21.03
C GLU A 41 41.45 -14.83 20.07
N LYS A 42 42.74 -14.89 20.46
CA LYS A 42 43.83 -15.44 19.65
C LYS A 42 43.89 -16.97 19.65
N ASN A 43 43.25 -17.68 20.59
CA ASN A 43 43.20 -19.15 20.54
C ASN A 43 41.92 -19.76 21.18
N PRO A 44 40.81 -19.80 20.43
CA PRO A 44 39.54 -20.39 20.86
C PRO A 44 39.63 -21.89 21.20
N ALA A 45 40.56 -22.64 20.58
CA ALA A 45 40.76 -24.06 20.84
C ALA A 45 41.33 -24.31 22.24
N LYS A 46 42.30 -23.49 22.66
CA LYS A 46 42.87 -23.54 24.02
C LYS A 46 41.86 -23.10 25.08
N ALA A 47 41.07 -22.07 24.77
CA ALA A 47 39.96 -21.61 25.60
C ALA A 47 38.92 -22.72 25.85
N PHE A 48 38.54 -23.39 24.77
CA PHE A 48 37.60 -24.49 24.77
C PHE A 48 38.14 -25.71 25.52
N TYR A 49 39.41 -26.08 25.29
CA TYR A 49 40.08 -27.17 26.00
C TYR A 49 40.05 -26.99 27.51
N ASN A 50 40.45 -25.80 27.99
CA ASN A 50 40.47 -25.51 29.42
C ASN A 50 39.05 -25.51 30.04
N PHE A 51 38.04 -25.09 29.28
CA PHE A 51 36.64 -25.19 29.69
C PHE A 51 36.16 -26.66 29.77
N TYR A 52 36.50 -27.49 28.79
CA TYR A 52 36.17 -28.91 28.77
C TYR A 52 36.81 -29.66 29.96
N GLN A 53 38.09 -29.40 30.25
CA GLN A 53 38.78 -29.96 31.42
C GLN A 53 38.14 -29.53 32.76
N MET A 54 37.58 -28.32 32.85
CA MET A 54 36.83 -27.89 34.03
C MET A 54 35.44 -28.53 34.13
N HIS A 55 34.76 -28.75 33.00
CA HIS A 55 33.50 -29.48 32.95
C HIS A 55 33.65 -30.91 33.53
N LEU A 56 34.83 -31.52 33.38
CA LEU A 56 35.19 -32.83 33.93
C LEU A 56 35.50 -32.82 35.45
N GLY A 57 35.29 -31.70 36.16
CA GLY A 57 35.08 -31.71 37.61
C GLY A 57 36.20 -31.16 38.49
N LYS A 58 36.41 -29.83 38.48
CA LYS A 58 36.93 -29.09 39.67
C LYS A 58 36.31 -27.70 39.78
N GLY A 59 35.43 -27.50 40.77
CA GLY A 59 35.08 -26.16 41.30
C GLY A 59 33.63 -26.02 41.75
N ASP A 60 33.42 -25.30 42.86
CA ASP A 60 32.10 -25.00 43.43
C ASP A 60 31.74 -23.50 43.29
N LEU A 61 30.49 -23.21 42.89
CA LEU A 61 29.81 -21.92 43.00
C LEU A 61 28.34 -22.18 43.26
N SER A 62 27.83 -21.54 44.29
CA SER A 62 26.41 -21.61 44.62
C SER A 62 25.54 -21.00 43.50
N LYS A 63 24.29 -21.47 43.41
CA LYS A 63 23.24 -20.89 42.54
C LYS A 63 23.12 -19.36 42.70
N GLU A 64 23.49 -18.85 43.87
CA GLU A 64 23.46 -17.43 44.20
C GLU A 64 24.52 -16.60 43.45
N SER A 65 25.72 -17.15 43.23
CA SER A 65 26.78 -16.51 42.45
C SER A 65 26.37 -16.32 40.98
N ARG A 66 25.63 -17.29 40.41
CA ARG A 66 25.08 -17.21 39.05
C ARG A 66 24.05 -16.08 38.92
N LYS A 67 23.17 -15.94 39.91
CA LYS A 67 22.13 -14.88 39.93
C LYS A 67 22.73 -13.48 40.03
N LYS A 68 23.86 -13.31 40.73
CA LYS A 68 24.56 -12.03 40.90
C LYS A 68 25.41 -11.60 39.69
N ARG A 69 25.74 -12.51 38.76
CA ARG A 69 26.65 -12.23 37.63
C ARG A 69 26.13 -12.80 36.29
N PRO A 70 25.18 -12.12 35.62
CA PRO A 70 24.49 -12.62 34.42
C PRO A 70 25.39 -12.93 33.22
N TYR A 71 26.54 -12.26 33.11
CA TYR A 71 27.50 -12.44 32.03
C TYR A 71 28.20 -13.82 32.09
N LEU A 72 28.24 -14.46 33.26
CA LEU A 72 28.84 -15.78 33.42
C LEU A 72 27.99 -16.87 32.76
N ASN A 73 26.66 -16.76 32.86
CA ASN A 73 25.74 -17.64 32.16
C ASN A 73 25.86 -17.50 30.63
N GLN A 74 26.22 -16.32 30.12
CA GLN A 74 26.47 -16.10 28.68
C GLN A 74 27.70 -16.87 28.18
N ASN A 75 28.80 -16.80 28.92
CA ASN A 75 30.02 -17.52 28.56
C ASN A 75 29.82 -19.04 28.69
N LEU A 76 29.14 -19.51 29.73
CA LEU A 76 28.81 -20.92 29.90
C LEU A 76 27.90 -21.44 28.78
N ALA A 77 26.87 -20.67 28.39
CA ALA A 77 26.01 -21.01 27.26
C ALA A 77 26.80 -21.14 25.95
N SER A 78 27.73 -20.20 25.72
CA SER A 78 28.59 -20.20 24.53
C SER A 78 29.53 -21.40 24.50
N ALA A 79 30.10 -21.77 25.65
CA ALA A 79 30.98 -22.92 25.78
C ALA A 79 30.24 -24.25 25.55
N ARG A 80 29.03 -24.39 26.10
CA ARG A 80 28.12 -25.52 25.81
C ARG A 80 27.78 -25.60 24.33
N ALA A 81 27.58 -24.45 23.67
CA ALA A 81 27.35 -24.41 22.23
C ALA A 81 28.56 -24.89 21.42
N TRP A 82 29.80 -24.58 21.84
CA TRP A 82 31.01 -25.10 21.19
C TRP A 82 31.11 -26.62 21.26
N ILE A 83 30.69 -27.24 22.38
CA ILE A 83 30.60 -28.70 22.48
C ILE A 83 29.57 -29.23 21.48
N GLY A 84 28.40 -28.57 21.39
CA GLY A 84 27.39 -28.91 20.39
C GLY A 84 27.92 -28.85 18.95
N TRP A 85 28.73 -27.84 18.65
CA TRP A 85 29.34 -27.66 17.34
C TRP A 85 30.35 -28.77 16.99
N MET A 86 31.18 -29.16 17.96
CA MET A 86 32.11 -30.27 17.78
C MET A 86 31.40 -31.58 17.45
N TYR A 87 30.31 -31.89 18.16
CA TYR A 87 29.47 -33.04 17.82
C TYR A 87 28.79 -32.88 16.45
N SER A 88 28.37 -31.67 16.04
CA SER A 88 27.74 -31.48 14.73
C SER A 88 28.71 -31.60 13.55
N GLU A 89 29.97 -31.22 13.73
CA GLU A 89 31.01 -31.25 12.70
C GLU A 89 31.89 -32.51 12.75
N GLY A 90 31.88 -33.25 13.85
CA GLY A 90 32.79 -34.39 14.08
C GLY A 90 34.22 -33.95 14.42
N ILE A 91 34.38 -32.82 15.09
CA ILE A 91 35.69 -32.27 15.46
C ILE A 91 36.08 -32.84 16.83
N CYS A 92 37.16 -33.60 16.89
CA CYS A 92 37.66 -34.31 18.07
C CYS A 92 36.68 -35.30 18.74
N VAL A 93 35.50 -35.51 18.16
CA VAL A 93 34.47 -36.46 18.62
C VAL A 93 33.80 -37.07 17.39
N GLU A 94 33.24 -38.27 17.53
CA GLU A 94 32.39 -38.81 16.47
C GLU A 94 31.18 -37.90 16.22
N LYS A 95 30.91 -37.64 14.94
CA LYS A 95 29.82 -36.78 14.51
C LYS A 95 28.47 -37.32 15.00
N ASN A 96 27.76 -36.54 15.80
CA ASN A 96 26.50 -36.95 16.42
C ASN A 96 25.54 -35.77 16.58
N TYR A 97 24.55 -35.67 15.70
CA TYR A 97 23.58 -34.56 15.70
C TYR A 97 22.66 -34.54 16.92
N LYS A 98 22.31 -35.71 17.47
CA LYS A 98 21.49 -35.81 18.68
C LYS A 98 22.22 -35.22 19.88
N LYS A 99 23.48 -35.62 20.09
CA LYS A 99 24.34 -35.04 21.14
C LYS A 99 24.57 -33.55 20.89
N ALA A 100 24.79 -33.14 19.64
CA ALA A 100 24.92 -31.72 19.29
C ALA A 100 23.69 -30.91 19.77
N ALA A 101 22.48 -31.39 19.47
CA ALA A 101 21.24 -30.74 19.88
C ALA A 101 21.06 -30.70 21.41
N GLU A 102 21.41 -31.78 22.12
CA GLU A 102 21.39 -31.83 23.59
C GLU A 102 22.30 -30.75 24.20
N TRP A 103 23.52 -30.59 23.68
CA TRP A 103 24.47 -29.57 24.13
C TRP A 103 24.04 -28.15 23.82
N TYR A 104 23.52 -27.91 22.61
CA TYR A 104 22.96 -26.61 22.26
C TYR A 104 21.75 -26.26 23.13
N LYS A 105 20.86 -27.22 23.39
CA LYS A 105 19.69 -27.04 24.26
C LYS A 105 20.12 -26.72 25.69
N LEU A 106 21.10 -27.43 26.23
CA LEU A 106 21.69 -27.12 27.53
C LEU A 106 22.26 -25.70 27.55
N GLY A 107 22.96 -25.29 26.49
CA GLY A 107 23.44 -23.92 26.32
C GLY A 107 22.31 -22.88 26.32
N ALA A 108 21.22 -23.15 25.60
CA ALA A 108 20.03 -22.31 25.56
C ALA A 108 19.34 -22.19 26.92
N ASP A 109 19.29 -23.26 27.72
CA ASP A 109 18.67 -23.30 29.06
C ASP A 109 19.58 -22.69 30.14
N THR A 110 20.85 -22.46 29.83
CA THR A 110 21.83 -21.85 30.76
C THR A 110 21.57 -20.36 30.96
N THR A 111 20.92 -19.70 30.00
CA THR A 111 20.79 -18.25 30.03
C THR A 111 19.52 -17.75 29.37
N ASP A 112 18.87 -16.80 30.04
CA ASP A 112 17.67 -16.13 29.53
C ASP A 112 18.00 -14.98 28.57
N LYS A 113 19.28 -14.60 28.44
CA LYS A 113 19.72 -13.47 27.60
C LYS A 113 20.32 -13.99 26.30
N ILE A 114 19.89 -13.41 25.18
CA ILE A 114 20.46 -13.70 23.87
C ILE A 114 21.38 -12.54 23.50
N THR A 115 22.65 -12.84 23.20
CA THR A 115 23.69 -11.87 22.89
C THR A 115 24.46 -12.32 21.65
N LYS A 116 25.32 -11.46 21.10
CA LYS A 116 26.18 -11.80 19.96
C LYS A 116 27.08 -13.03 20.21
N ARG A 117 27.39 -13.35 21.48
CA ARG A 117 28.28 -14.47 21.84
C ARG A 117 27.59 -15.83 21.75
N ASN A 118 26.29 -15.87 22.02
CA ASN A 118 25.54 -17.12 22.12
C ASN A 118 24.47 -17.27 21.03
N ILE A 119 24.16 -16.22 20.26
CA ILE A 119 23.12 -16.25 19.22
C ILE A 119 23.26 -17.40 18.21
N TRP A 120 24.50 -17.72 17.82
CA TRP A 120 24.77 -18.78 16.85
C TRP A 120 24.34 -20.15 17.36
N LEU A 121 24.28 -20.39 18.68
CA LEU A 121 23.77 -21.63 19.25
C LEU A 121 22.30 -21.85 18.84
N TYR A 122 21.49 -20.79 18.88
CA TYR A 122 20.07 -20.86 18.59
C TYR A 122 19.83 -21.11 17.10
N GLY A 123 20.64 -20.49 16.23
CA GLY A 123 20.61 -20.76 14.79
C GLY A 123 21.00 -22.20 14.46
N ASN A 124 22.09 -22.73 15.03
CA ASN A 124 22.52 -24.11 14.77
C ASN A 124 21.53 -25.13 15.33
N LEU A 125 21.01 -24.91 16.54
CA LEU A 125 19.96 -25.74 17.12
C LEU A 125 18.69 -25.74 16.27
N ALA A 126 18.28 -24.55 15.79
CA ALA A 126 17.15 -24.43 14.88
C ALA A 126 17.39 -25.23 13.59
N ALA A 127 18.57 -25.14 12.99
CA ALA A 127 18.89 -25.86 11.76
C ALA A 127 18.84 -27.38 11.93
N LEU A 128 19.34 -27.89 13.06
CA LEU A 128 19.27 -29.32 13.38
C LEU A 128 17.83 -29.82 13.50
N TYR A 129 16.96 -29.02 14.10
CA TYR A 129 15.54 -29.37 14.25
C TYR A 129 14.70 -29.14 13.00
N LEU A 130 15.12 -28.25 12.11
CA LEU A 130 14.36 -27.89 10.91
C LEU A 130 14.61 -28.84 9.74
N ASP A 131 15.82 -29.35 9.58
CA ASP A 131 16.24 -30.12 8.41
C ASP A 131 16.26 -31.63 8.70
N THR A 132 15.41 -32.37 7.98
CA THR A 132 15.22 -33.81 8.17
C THR A 132 16.48 -34.63 7.94
N LYS A 133 17.46 -34.11 7.19
CA LYS A 133 18.72 -34.83 6.92
C LYS A 133 19.53 -35.16 8.19
N TYR A 134 19.26 -34.47 9.29
CA TYR A 134 19.96 -34.68 10.56
C TYR A 134 19.34 -35.78 11.43
N GLY A 135 18.17 -36.34 11.03
CA GLY A 135 17.52 -37.45 11.73
C GLY A 135 16.93 -37.14 13.10
N ILE A 136 16.88 -35.85 13.48
CA ILE A 136 16.35 -35.36 14.77
C ILE A 136 15.37 -34.19 14.58
N SER A 137 14.68 -34.16 13.44
CA SER A 137 13.81 -33.04 13.04
C SER A 137 12.65 -32.85 14.03
N GLU A 138 12.54 -31.64 14.59
CA GLU A 138 11.42 -31.17 15.41
C GLU A 138 11.08 -29.72 15.01
N PRO A 139 10.46 -29.48 13.84
CA PRO A 139 10.43 -28.16 13.22
C PRO A 139 9.76 -27.06 14.04
N GLU A 140 8.79 -27.38 14.90
CA GLU A 140 8.17 -26.42 15.82
C GLU A 140 9.19 -25.90 16.85
N LEU A 141 10.03 -26.79 17.41
CA LEU A 141 11.17 -26.38 18.24
C LEU A 141 12.18 -25.59 17.40
N GLY A 142 12.42 -26.03 16.18
CA GLY A 142 13.27 -25.34 15.22
C GLY A 142 12.87 -23.88 15.01
N ILE A 143 11.60 -23.63 14.70
CA ILE A 143 11.01 -22.29 14.52
C ILE A 143 11.11 -21.46 15.81
N LYS A 144 10.85 -22.08 16.97
CA LYS A 144 10.97 -21.42 18.28
C LYS A 144 12.40 -20.99 18.60
N TYR A 145 13.41 -21.82 18.31
CA TYR A 145 14.81 -21.45 18.52
C TYR A 145 15.28 -20.44 17.46
N LEU A 146 14.78 -20.53 16.24
CA LEU A 146 15.05 -19.55 15.19
C LEU A 146 14.55 -18.16 15.59
N SER A 147 13.33 -18.03 16.13
CA SER A 147 12.77 -16.74 16.56
C SER A 147 13.60 -16.08 17.67
N LYS A 148 14.05 -16.88 18.64
CA LYS A 148 15.02 -16.46 19.67
C LYS A 148 16.29 -15.87 19.04
N ALA A 149 16.83 -16.49 18.00
CA ALA A 149 18.01 -15.98 17.32
C ALA A 149 17.75 -14.61 16.66
N PHE A 150 16.57 -14.35 16.11
CA PHE A 150 16.24 -13.05 15.51
C PHE A 150 16.08 -11.91 16.52
N GLU A 151 15.62 -12.19 17.75
CA GLU A 151 15.43 -11.17 18.79
C GLU A 151 16.72 -10.39 19.08
N ALA A 152 17.90 -11.03 19.01
CA ALA A 152 19.17 -10.38 19.36
C ALA A 152 19.93 -9.76 18.18
N LYS A 153 19.62 -10.11 16.93
CA LYS A 153 20.36 -9.65 15.73
C LYS A 153 19.71 -8.49 14.98
N LYS A 154 18.50 -8.04 15.38
CA LYS A 154 17.75 -6.98 14.67
C LYS A 154 17.63 -7.24 13.14
N PHE A 155 17.35 -8.49 12.73
CA PHE A 155 17.21 -8.90 11.31
C PHE A 155 18.38 -8.49 10.40
N ASP A 156 19.49 -9.22 10.47
CA ASP A 156 20.59 -9.09 9.50
C ASP A 156 20.36 -10.02 8.30
N GLU A 157 20.13 -9.45 7.11
CA GLU A 157 19.89 -10.19 5.85
C GLU A 157 21.04 -11.12 5.46
N LYS A 158 22.28 -10.82 5.90
CA LYS A 158 23.46 -11.64 5.59
C LYS A 158 23.67 -12.76 6.60
N SER A 159 22.82 -12.85 7.62
CA SER A 159 22.96 -13.83 8.68
C SER A 159 22.52 -15.22 8.24
N PHE A 160 23.16 -16.23 8.82
CA PHE A 160 22.76 -17.64 8.67
C PHE A 160 21.29 -17.86 9.04
N GLU A 161 20.83 -17.20 10.10
CA GLU A 161 19.45 -17.30 10.60
C GLU A 161 18.44 -16.76 9.60
N PHE A 162 18.77 -15.69 8.86
CA PHE A 162 17.94 -15.21 7.76
C PHE A 162 17.80 -16.23 6.64
N GLY A 163 18.90 -16.85 6.21
CA GLY A 163 18.85 -17.95 5.25
C GLY A 163 17.98 -19.11 5.73
N LEU A 164 18.07 -19.45 7.01
CA LEU A 164 17.26 -20.51 7.62
C LEU A 164 15.76 -20.13 7.65
N LEU A 165 15.40 -18.89 7.95
CA LEU A 165 14.01 -18.41 7.91
C LEU A 165 13.42 -18.50 6.50
N VAL A 166 14.18 -18.06 5.49
CA VAL A 166 13.76 -18.15 4.09
C VAL A 166 13.51 -19.60 3.70
N TRP A 167 14.43 -20.49 4.07
CA TRP A 167 14.29 -21.93 3.85
C TRP A 167 13.06 -22.50 4.57
N THR A 168 12.83 -22.14 5.83
CA THR A 168 11.67 -22.60 6.61
C THR A 168 10.35 -22.17 5.96
N ILE A 169 10.24 -20.90 5.55
CA ILE A 169 9.02 -20.39 4.89
C ILE A 169 8.79 -21.10 3.57
N ASP A 170 9.84 -21.36 2.80
CA ASP A 170 9.72 -22.09 1.54
C ASP A 170 9.21 -23.52 1.76
N ASN A 171 9.78 -24.23 2.74
CA ASN A 171 9.35 -25.59 3.07
C ASN A 171 7.89 -25.61 3.55
N ILE A 172 7.52 -24.75 4.50
CA ILE A 172 6.15 -24.68 5.01
C ILE A 172 5.17 -24.39 3.86
N HIS A 173 5.48 -23.42 2.99
CA HIS A 173 4.63 -23.12 1.84
C HIS A 173 4.38 -24.35 0.95
N ASN A 174 5.41 -25.17 0.74
CA ASN A 174 5.33 -26.37 -0.10
C ASN A 174 4.65 -27.57 0.60
N LEU A 175 4.42 -27.50 1.92
CA LEU A 175 3.73 -28.57 2.66
C LEU A 175 2.21 -28.56 2.43
N TYR A 176 1.59 -27.42 2.11
CA TYR A 176 0.12 -27.33 2.05
C TYR A 176 -0.53 -28.40 1.15
N GLU A 177 0.08 -28.68 -0.01
CA GLU A 177 -0.42 -29.69 -0.95
C GLU A 177 0.10 -31.11 -0.68
N LYS A 178 1.11 -31.27 0.20
CA LYS A 178 1.81 -32.54 0.43
C LYS A 178 1.42 -33.20 1.75
N ASP A 179 1.30 -32.39 2.79
CA ASP A 179 1.06 -32.80 4.17
C ASP A 179 0.39 -31.64 4.92
N ILE A 180 -0.94 -31.67 4.97
CA ILE A 180 -1.75 -30.60 5.55
C ILE A 180 -1.58 -30.53 7.08
N GLU A 181 -1.42 -31.67 7.76
CA GLU A 181 -1.24 -31.71 9.21
C GLU A 181 0.09 -31.04 9.59
N GLN A 182 1.16 -31.41 8.87
CA GLN A 182 2.48 -30.82 9.06
C GLN A 182 2.49 -29.33 8.69
N PHE A 183 1.82 -28.96 7.60
CA PHE A 183 1.62 -27.55 7.23
C PHE A 183 0.97 -26.76 8.38
N LEU A 184 -0.13 -27.26 8.95
CA LEU A 184 -0.87 -26.57 10.01
C LEU A 184 -0.01 -26.38 11.25
N ALA A 185 0.65 -27.44 11.73
CA ALA A 185 1.51 -27.36 12.91
C ALA A 185 2.65 -26.33 12.73
N TYR A 186 3.30 -26.33 11.56
CA TYR A 186 4.47 -25.49 11.31
C TYR A 186 4.07 -24.05 11.02
N SER A 187 3.00 -23.84 10.27
CA SER A 187 2.46 -22.51 9.98
C SER A 187 1.96 -21.83 11.26
N LEU A 188 1.23 -22.52 12.13
CA LEU A 188 0.80 -21.96 13.43
C LEU A 188 2.00 -21.55 14.27
N THR A 189 3.03 -22.39 14.34
CA THR A 189 4.25 -22.07 15.10
C THR A 189 5.01 -20.89 14.48
N LEU A 190 5.13 -20.85 13.16
CA LEU A 190 5.74 -19.74 12.42
C LEU A 190 5.00 -18.44 12.71
N ILE A 191 3.67 -18.42 12.58
CA ILE A 191 2.83 -17.24 12.81
C ILE A 191 2.93 -16.78 14.27
N LYS A 192 2.88 -17.70 15.24
CA LYS A 192 3.04 -17.36 16.67
C LYS A 192 4.33 -16.58 16.96
N TYR A 193 5.44 -16.94 16.30
CA TYR A 193 6.74 -16.33 16.58
C TYR A 193 7.14 -15.21 15.63
N PHE A 194 6.63 -15.20 14.40
CA PHE A 194 7.04 -14.27 13.35
C PHE A 194 5.92 -13.38 12.80
N ASP A 195 4.66 -13.55 13.23
CA ASP A 195 3.58 -12.67 12.81
C ASP A 195 3.32 -11.53 13.81
N PHE A 196 3.62 -10.30 13.36
CA PHE A 196 3.66 -9.04 14.11
C PHE A 196 2.31 -8.57 14.68
N ASP A 197 1.24 -9.27 14.37
CA ASP A 197 -0.09 -8.97 14.88
C ASP A 197 -0.49 -9.83 16.10
N PHE A 198 0.39 -10.72 16.57
CA PHE A 198 0.23 -11.46 17.83
C PHE A 198 1.00 -10.80 18.99
N PRO A 199 0.47 -10.74 20.22
CA PRO A 199 1.13 -10.13 21.38
C PRO A 199 2.55 -10.66 21.66
N GLU A 200 2.80 -11.94 21.40
CA GLU A 200 4.07 -12.63 21.61
C GLU A 200 5.17 -12.18 20.63
N SER A 201 4.80 -11.58 19.49
CA SER A 201 5.72 -11.08 18.46
C SER A 201 6.17 -9.62 18.68
N LYS A 202 5.64 -8.93 19.71
CA LYS A 202 5.76 -7.48 19.91
C LYS A 202 7.19 -6.93 19.80
N LYS A 203 8.21 -7.71 20.17
CA LYS A 203 9.62 -7.28 20.09
C LYS A 203 10.17 -7.23 18.66
N LEU A 204 9.69 -8.09 17.76
CA LEU A 204 10.11 -8.07 16.35
C LEU A 204 9.40 -6.91 15.61
N LYS A 205 8.22 -6.49 16.07
CA LYS A 205 7.39 -5.40 15.50
C LYS A 205 8.08 -4.02 15.52
N GLU A 206 9.02 -3.82 16.44
CA GLU A 206 9.83 -2.60 16.49
C GLU A 206 10.85 -2.51 15.33
N ASN A 207 11.04 -3.58 14.56
CA ASN A 207 11.96 -3.61 13.43
C ASN A 207 11.22 -3.36 12.11
N ALA A 208 11.14 -2.09 11.70
CA ALA A 208 10.50 -1.62 10.47
C ALA A 208 11.02 -2.27 9.15
N SER A 209 12.02 -3.14 9.23
CA SER A 209 12.67 -3.78 8.07
C SER A 209 12.07 -5.12 7.65
N PHE A 210 11.28 -5.84 8.47
CA PHE A 210 10.92 -7.24 8.16
C PHE A 210 10.21 -7.42 6.81
N ASP A 211 9.06 -6.76 6.60
CA ASP A 211 8.31 -6.88 5.34
C ASP A 211 9.13 -6.40 4.14
N SER A 212 9.95 -5.36 4.33
CA SER A 212 10.83 -4.80 3.30
C SER A 212 11.91 -5.82 2.89
N VAL A 213 12.57 -6.42 3.87
CA VAL A 213 13.60 -7.46 3.72
C VAL A 213 13.00 -8.70 3.06
N MET A 214 11.86 -9.19 3.55
CA MET A 214 11.15 -10.35 2.98
C MET A 214 10.76 -10.11 1.53
N LYS A 215 10.34 -8.88 1.20
CA LYS A 215 9.96 -8.49 -0.16
C LYS A 215 11.19 -8.43 -1.08
N LYS A 216 12.28 -7.82 -0.63
CA LYS A 216 13.55 -7.75 -1.36
C LYS A 216 14.09 -9.14 -1.72
N ASN A 217 13.91 -10.11 -0.83
CA ASN A 217 14.38 -11.49 -1.02
C ASN A 217 13.35 -12.43 -1.66
N GLY A 218 12.23 -11.90 -2.17
CA GLY A 218 11.23 -12.68 -2.92
C GLY A 218 10.40 -13.69 -2.11
N ILE A 219 10.58 -13.75 -0.79
CA ILE A 219 9.94 -14.74 0.09
C ILE A 219 8.61 -14.22 0.68
N ASN A 220 8.39 -12.90 0.65
CA ASN A 220 7.20 -12.25 1.18
C ASN A 220 5.88 -12.87 0.67
N LYS A 221 5.80 -13.15 -0.64
CA LYS A 221 4.57 -13.71 -1.23
C LYS A 221 4.25 -15.09 -0.67
N LYS A 222 5.26 -15.95 -0.50
CA LYS A 222 5.08 -17.29 0.10
C LYS A 222 4.62 -17.20 1.55
N PHE A 223 5.17 -16.27 2.33
CA PHE A 223 4.73 -16.02 3.70
C PHE A 223 3.24 -15.62 3.78
N TYR A 224 2.78 -14.74 2.89
CA TYR A 224 1.36 -14.37 2.85
C TYR A 224 0.45 -15.47 2.27
N PHE A 225 0.96 -16.34 1.40
CA PHE A 225 0.24 -17.56 1.01
C PHE A 225 0.06 -18.53 2.17
N ILE A 226 1.08 -18.71 3.03
CA ILE A 226 0.94 -19.49 4.27
C ILE A 226 -0.19 -18.92 5.13
N LYS A 227 -0.24 -17.59 5.32
CA LYS A 227 -1.35 -16.93 6.04
C LYS A 227 -2.69 -17.20 5.38
N TYR A 228 -2.77 -17.10 4.05
CA TYR A 228 -3.99 -17.39 3.32
C TYR A 228 -4.47 -18.84 3.55
N TYR A 229 -3.59 -19.82 3.35
CA TYR A 229 -3.91 -21.23 3.53
C TYR A 229 -4.31 -21.53 4.98
N LEU A 230 -3.50 -21.12 5.96
CA LEU A 230 -3.82 -21.30 7.37
C LEU A 230 -5.14 -20.61 7.74
N GLY A 231 -5.36 -19.39 7.27
CA GLY A 231 -6.60 -18.65 7.53
C GLY A 231 -7.84 -19.34 6.97
N LYS A 232 -7.74 -19.91 5.76
CA LYS A 232 -8.79 -20.72 5.15
C LYS A 232 -9.11 -21.95 6.02
N GLU A 233 -8.08 -22.70 6.42
CA GLU A 233 -8.28 -23.91 7.24
C GLU A 233 -8.92 -23.57 8.59
N LEU A 234 -8.47 -22.50 9.27
CA LEU A 234 -9.05 -22.04 10.53
C LEU A 234 -10.50 -21.55 10.41
N LEU A 235 -10.87 -20.92 9.28
CA LEU A 235 -12.25 -20.51 9.03
C LEU A 235 -13.18 -21.69 8.75
N SER A 236 -12.71 -22.67 7.99
CA SER A 236 -13.49 -23.87 7.65
C SER A 236 -13.66 -24.80 8.85
N GLY A 237 -12.58 -25.00 9.62
CA GLY A 237 -12.50 -26.05 10.63
C GLY A 237 -12.34 -27.46 10.07
N ASP A 238 -11.99 -27.60 8.78
CA ASP A 238 -11.96 -28.91 8.10
C ASP A 238 -10.82 -29.79 8.64
N ASN A 239 -9.63 -29.20 8.82
CA ASN A 239 -8.40 -29.91 9.23
C ASN A 239 -7.83 -29.41 10.57
N THR A 240 -8.49 -28.46 11.23
CA THR A 240 -8.06 -27.83 12.47
C THR A 240 -9.27 -27.40 13.30
N GLU A 241 -9.09 -27.14 14.59
CA GLU A 241 -10.13 -26.46 15.36
C GLU A 241 -10.45 -25.11 14.71
N LYS A 242 -11.75 -24.85 14.56
CA LYS A 242 -12.26 -23.66 13.92
C LYS A 242 -11.96 -22.43 14.78
N ASP A 243 -11.26 -21.45 14.21
CA ASP A 243 -10.97 -20.16 14.84
C ASP A 243 -11.27 -19.02 13.88
N GLU A 244 -12.46 -18.43 14.04
CA GLU A 244 -12.91 -17.33 13.18
C GLU A 244 -12.13 -16.04 13.41
N TYR A 245 -11.60 -15.82 14.61
CA TYR A 245 -10.86 -14.60 14.94
C TYR A 245 -9.50 -14.59 14.23
N ILE A 246 -8.71 -15.63 14.45
CA ILE A 246 -7.39 -15.77 13.83
C ILE A 246 -7.54 -15.98 12.33
N GLY A 247 -8.46 -16.85 11.90
CA GLY A 247 -8.70 -17.16 10.49
C GLY A 247 -9.05 -15.91 9.67
N SER A 248 -10.00 -15.10 10.16
CA SER A 248 -10.40 -13.85 9.48
C SER A 248 -9.26 -12.87 9.34
N LYS A 249 -8.47 -12.72 10.41
CA LYS A 249 -7.32 -11.81 10.43
C LYS A 249 -6.24 -12.23 9.44
N MET A 250 -5.92 -13.53 9.37
CA MET A 250 -4.96 -14.07 8.41
C MET A 250 -5.39 -13.85 6.97
N ILE A 251 -6.65 -14.16 6.64
CA ILE A 251 -7.22 -13.97 5.30
C ILE A 251 -7.14 -12.50 4.86
N LEU A 252 -7.60 -11.58 5.72
CA LEU A 252 -7.62 -10.16 5.38
C LEU A 252 -6.19 -9.58 5.25
N ASN A 253 -5.25 -10.02 6.09
CA ASN A 253 -3.85 -9.61 5.98
C ASN A 253 -3.19 -10.13 4.70
N ALA A 254 -3.44 -11.40 4.33
CA ALA A 254 -2.97 -11.99 3.08
C ALA A 254 -3.46 -11.22 1.85
N GLY A 255 -4.75 -10.87 1.81
CA GLY A 255 -5.32 -10.07 0.72
C GLY A 255 -4.78 -8.63 0.69
N ARG A 256 -4.83 -7.91 1.82
CA ARG A 256 -4.55 -6.46 1.85
C ARG A 256 -3.07 -6.14 1.69
N ILE A 257 -2.25 -6.83 2.47
CA ILE A 257 -0.80 -6.57 2.59
C ILE A 257 -0.05 -7.47 1.61
N GLY A 258 -0.37 -8.76 1.62
CA GLY A 258 0.25 -9.76 0.75
C GLY A 258 -0.14 -9.68 -0.72
N LYS A 259 -1.26 -8.99 -1.03
CA LYS A 259 -1.85 -8.92 -2.39
C LYS A 259 -2.13 -10.32 -2.97
N ILE A 260 -2.60 -11.23 -2.11
CA ILE A 260 -3.03 -12.58 -2.49
C ILE A 260 -4.49 -12.51 -2.94
N ASN A 261 -4.74 -12.61 -4.25
CA ASN A 261 -6.09 -12.45 -4.82
C ASN A 261 -7.01 -13.62 -4.43
N GLU A 262 -6.43 -14.81 -4.23
CA GLU A 262 -7.09 -16.04 -3.82
C GLU A 262 -7.81 -15.87 -2.46
N ALA A 263 -7.32 -14.96 -1.62
CA ALA A 263 -7.95 -14.62 -0.34
C ALA A 263 -9.32 -13.94 -0.49
N GLY A 264 -9.66 -13.42 -1.67
CA GLY A 264 -10.86 -12.62 -1.89
C GLY A 264 -12.17 -13.32 -1.57
N ILE A 265 -12.31 -14.60 -1.93
CA ILE A 265 -13.54 -15.35 -1.68
C ILE A 265 -13.81 -15.53 -0.17
N TYR A 266 -12.76 -15.81 0.60
CA TYR A 266 -12.84 -15.93 2.06
C TYR A 266 -12.93 -14.57 2.73
N ALA A 267 -12.23 -13.55 2.23
CA ALA A 267 -12.35 -12.19 2.71
C ALA A 267 -13.77 -11.65 2.53
N ALA A 268 -14.41 -11.99 1.40
CA ALA A 268 -15.81 -11.68 1.17
C ALA A 268 -16.72 -12.37 2.19
N GLU A 269 -16.49 -13.65 2.48
CA GLU A 269 -17.24 -14.37 3.51
C GLU A 269 -17.08 -13.76 4.90
N VAL A 270 -15.86 -13.38 5.30
CA VAL A 270 -15.58 -12.70 6.57
C VAL A 270 -16.40 -11.42 6.70
N ASN A 271 -16.44 -10.59 5.65
CA ASN A 271 -17.18 -9.32 5.67
C ASN A 271 -18.70 -9.52 5.53
N GLU A 272 -19.15 -10.52 4.77
CA GLU A 272 -20.56 -10.84 4.57
C GLU A 272 -21.22 -11.31 5.88
N LYS A 273 -20.52 -12.19 6.62
CA LYS A 273 -21.03 -12.79 7.85
C LYS A 273 -20.63 -12.01 9.10
N GLY A 274 -19.57 -11.19 9.03
CA GLY A 274 -19.00 -10.52 10.19
C GLY A 274 -18.28 -11.50 11.12
N LEU A 275 -17.33 -12.25 10.59
CA LEU A 275 -16.61 -13.30 11.33
C LEU A 275 -15.47 -12.72 12.20
N GLY A 276 -15.21 -13.34 13.35
CA GLY A 276 -14.22 -12.85 14.32
C GLY A 276 -14.62 -11.49 14.91
N ASP A 277 -13.69 -10.52 14.87
CA ASP A 277 -13.91 -9.15 15.36
C ASP A 277 -14.41 -8.18 14.26
N TYR A 278 -14.70 -8.69 13.06
CA TYR A 278 -15.08 -7.85 11.93
C TYR A 278 -16.59 -7.65 11.85
N LYS A 279 -17.03 -6.40 11.71
CA LYS A 279 -18.46 -6.08 11.53
C LYS A 279 -18.93 -6.52 10.14
N LYS A 280 -20.16 -7.05 10.07
CA LYS A 280 -20.85 -7.31 8.82
C LYS A 280 -20.87 -6.06 7.92
N ASN A 281 -20.33 -6.19 6.71
CA ASN A 281 -20.25 -5.14 5.71
C ASN A 281 -20.34 -5.74 4.29
N ILE A 282 -21.54 -5.68 3.71
CA ILE A 282 -21.81 -6.27 2.40
C ILE A 282 -21.06 -5.56 1.26
N GLN A 283 -20.91 -4.23 1.33
CA GLN A 283 -20.15 -3.49 0.32
C GLN A 283 -18.71 -4.00 0.26
N TYR A 284 -18.07 -4.14 1.42
CA TYR A 284 -16.70 -4.64 1.49
C TYR A 284 -16.61 -6.08 0.99
N ALA A 285 -17.60 -6.93 1.27
CA ALA A 285 -17.64 -8.29 0.74
C ALA A 285 -17.64 -8.29 -0.81
N LEU A 286 -18.45 -7.44 -1.43
CA LEU A 286 -18.51 -7.28 -2.88
C LEU A 286 -17.21 -6.68 -3.45
N ASP A 287 -16.62 -5.69 -2.77
CA ASP A 287 -15.35 -5.07 -3.17
C ASP A 287 -14.20 -6.07 -3.19
N TRP A 288 -14.15 -7.00 -2.22
CA TRP A 288 -13.16 -8.08 -2.19
C TRP A 288 -13.28 -9.03 -3.38
N ILE A 289 -14.51 -9.37 -3.76
CA ILE A 289 -14.76 -10.18 -4.95
C ILE A 289 -14.31 -9.44 -6.20
N ASP A 290 -14.70 -8.17 -6.36
CA ASP A 290 -14.36 -7.36 -7.53
C ASP A 290 -12.86 -7.07 -7.64
N TRP A 291 -12.18 -6.87 -6.52
CA TRP A 291 -10.74 -6.75 -6.47
C TRP A 291 -10.05 -8.04 -6.97
N SER A 292 -10.54 -9.20 -6.53
CA SER A 292 -9.96 -10.50 -6.89
C SER A 292 -10.20 -10.85 -8.36
N LEU A 293 -11.39 -10.52 -8.88
CA LEU A 293 -11.73 -10.69 -10.30
C LEU A 293 -10.79 -9.91 -11.22
N LYS A 294 -10.32 -8.71 -10.83
CA LYS A 294 -9.39 -7.91 -11.65
C LYS A 294 -8.00 -8.53 -11.77
N GLY A 295 -7.60 -9.35 -10.80
CA GLY A 295 -6.24 -9.84 -10.67
C GLY A 295 -6.03 -11.30 -11.06
N THR A 296 -7.10 -12.07 -11.30
CA THR A 296 -7.00 -13.50 -11.64
C THR A 296 -7.30 -13.78 -13.12
N LYS A 297 -6.67 -14.83 -13.65
CA LYS A 297 -6.95 -15.41 -14.98
C LYS A 297 -7.50 -16.83 -14.91
N ASP A 298 -7.59 -17.40 -13.71
CA ASP A 298 -8.11 -18.75 -13.51
C ASP A 298 -9.63 -18.76 -13.72
N LYS A 299 -10.08 -19.43 -14.78
CA LYS A 299 -11.49 -19.53 -15.15
C LYS A 299 -12.34 -20.20 -14.06
N LYS A 300 -11.80 -21.20 -13.36
CA LYS A 300 -12.53 -21.91 -12.30
C LYS A 300 -12.75 -20.98 -11.12
N TYR A 301 -11.69 -20.30 -10.68
CA TYR A 301 -11.78 -19.35 -9.59
C TYR A 301 -12.67 -18.13 -9.93
N ILE A 302 -12.62 -17.63 -11.17
CA ILE A 302 -13.54 -16.57 -11.64
C ILE A 302 -15.01 -17.03 -11.55
N ALA A 303 -15.31 -18.27 -11.94
CA ALA A 303 -16.66 -18.81 -11.83
C ALA A 303 -17.12 -18.92 -10.37
N GLU A 304 -16.24 -19.36 -9.47
CA GLU A 304 -16.50 -19.41 -8.02
C GLU A 304 -16.78 -18.03 -7.44
N LEU A 305 -15.97 -17.02 -7.79
CA LEU A 305 -16.15 -15.64 -7.37
C LEU A 305 -17.48 -15.05 -7.87
N ASN A 306 -17.82 -15.25 -9.14
CA ASN A 306 -19.09 -14.77 -9.70
C ASN A 306 -20.29 -15.48 -9.03
N SER A 307 -20.20 -16.79 -8.80
CA SER A 307 -21.24 -17.54 -8.07
C SER A 307 -21.42 -17.02 -6.64
N LYS A 308 -20.33 -16.73 -5.93
CA LYS A 308 -20.37 -16.12 -4.60
C LYS A 308 -21.00 -14.72 -4.64
N LYS A 309 -20.62 -13.89 -5.63
CA LYS A 309 -21.16 -12.55 -5.83
C LYS A 309 -22.67 -12.58 -6.06
N ASP A 310 -23.13 -13.46 -6.94
CA ASP A 310 -24.53 -13.61 -7.28
C ASP A 310 -25.35 -14.06 -6.07
N LYS A 311 -24.83 -14.99 -5.26
CA LYS A 311 -25.47 -15.41 -3.99
C LYS A 311 -25.61 -14.26 -3.01
N ILE A 312 -24.56 -13.47 -2.79
CA ILE A 312 -24.62 -12.28 -1.92
C ILE A 312 -25.70 -11.31 -2.43
N ILE A 313 -25.67 -11.03 -3.74
CA ILE A 313 -26.62 -10.13 -4.39
C ILE A 313 -28.06 -10.64 -4.26
N GLN A 314 -28.32 -11.93 -4.45
CA GLN A 314 -29.65 -12.52 -4.34
C GLN A 314 -30.25 -12.38 -2.93
N ASN A 315 -29.41 -12.36 -1.90
CA ASN A 315 -29.83 -12.28 -0.50
C ASN A 315 -29.90 -10.85 0.06
N LEU A 316 -29.70 -9.82 -0.76
CA LEU A 316 -29.81 -8.42 -0.32
C LEU A 316 -31.25 -8.07 0.05
N SER A 317 -31.43 -7.44 1.21
CA SER A 317 -32.71 -6.83 1.57
C SER A 317 -32.96 -5.55 0.76
N ASP A 318 -34.22 -5.09 0.69
CA ASP A 318 -34.54 -3.80 0.04
C ASP A 318 -33.76 -2.63 0.68
N LYS A 319 -33.51 -2.69 2.00
CA LYS A 319 -32.69 -1.70 2.71
C LYS A 319 -31.22 -1.76 2.26
N ASP A 320 -30.67 -2.95 2.05
CA ASP A 320 -29.31 -3.10 1.52
C ASP A 320 -29.24 -2.56 0.09
N ILE A 321 -30.24 -2.84 -0.75
CA ILE A 321 -30.32 -2.34 -2.13
C ILE A 321 -30.41 -0.81 -2.15
N GLN A 322 -31.19 -0.22 -1.25
CA GLN A 322 -31.27 1.22 -1.10
C GLN A 322 -29.94 1.84 -0.71
N ASN A 323 -29.25 1.26 0.27
CA ASN A 323 -27.97 1.79 0.74
C ASN A 323 -26.84 1.61 -0.28
N LEU A 324 -26.78 0.46 -0.96
CA LEU A 324 -25.68 0.10 -1.86
C LEU A 324 -25.85 0.68 -3.26
N TYR A 325 -27.08 0.66 -3.78
CA TYR A 325 -27.37 0.98 -5.19
C TYR A 325 -28.29 2.18 -5.37
N SER A 326 -28.79 2.77 -4.28
CA SER A 326 -29.71 3.91 -4.34
C SER A 326 -31.06 3.62 -5.05
N TYR A 327 -31.52 2.36 -5.00
CA TYR A 327 -32.85 1.96 -5.46
C TYR A 327 -33.77 1.65 -4.29
N LYS A 328 -35.07 1.94 -4.43
CA LYS A 328 -36.04 1.76 -3.34
C LYS A 328 -36.21 0.31 -2.91
N ASN A 329 -36.10 -0.62 -3.85
CA ASN A 329 -36.32 -2.05 -3.63
C ASN A 329 -35.69 -2.89 -4.74
N ARG A 330 -35.71 -4.21 -4.55
CA ARG A 330 -35.22 -5.23 -5.48
C ARG A 330 -35.75 -5.07 -6.89
N LYS A 331 -37.08 -4.92 -7.03
CA LYS A 331 -37.72 -4.80 -8.34
C LYS A 331 -37.19 -3.58 -9.11
N SER A 332 -37.10 -2.45 -8.44
CA SER A 332 -36.59 -1.20 -9.04
C SER A 332 -35.12 -1.34 -9.43
N TRP A 333 -34.31 -1.99 -8.60
CA TRP A 333 -32.91 -2.24 -8.91
C TRP A 333 -32.71 -3.19 -10.10
N GLU A 334 -33.45 -4.30 -10.16
CA GLU A 334 -33.38 -5.24 -11.28
C GLU A 334 -33.83 -4.58 -12.59
N PHE A 335 -34.95 -3.86 -12.55
CA PHE A 335 -35.45 -3.07 -13.69
C PHE A 335 -34.44 -1.99 -14.11
N GLY A 336 -33.93 -1.21 -13.16
CA GLY A 336 -32.94 -0.17 -13.40
C GLY A 336 -31.62 -0.71 -13.97
N LYS A 337 -31.14 -1.86 -13.47
CA LYS A 337 -29.95 -2.53 -13.99
C LYS A 337 -30.15 -3.04 -15.42
N LYS A 338 -31.31 -3.63 -15.72
CA LYS A 338 -31.63 -4.19 -17.05
C LYS A 338 -31.65 -3.11 -18.13
N TYR A 339 -32.20 -1.94 -17.82
CA TYR A 339 -32.36 -0.82 -18.75
C TYR A 339 -31.35 0.32 -18.56
N ALA A 340 -30.42 0.18 -17.61
CA ALA A 340 -29.42 1.18 -17.24
C ALA A 340 -30.01 2.57 -16.84
N ILE A 341 -31.07 2.58 -16.04
CA ILE A 341 -31.80 3.78 -15.59
C ILE A 341 -31.82 3.90 -14.07
N SER A 342 -31.79 5.12 -13.53
CA SER A 342 -31.73 5.39 -12.08
C SER A 342 -33.08 5.23 -11.38
N GLN A 343 -33.06 5.16 -10.04
CA GLN A 343 -34.29 5.17 -9.24
C GLN A 343 -35.14 6.43 -9.45
N SER A 344 -34.51 7.60 -9.60
CA SER A 344 -35.24 8.85 -9.87
C SER A 344 -35.99 8.78 -11.20
N TYR A 345 -35.39 8.14 -12.20
CA TYR A 345 -36.01 7.93 -13.50
C TYR A 345 -37.15 6.90 -13.43
N ILE A 346 -36.98 5.82 -12.66
CA ILE A 346 -38.04 4.85 -12.39
C ILE A 346 -39.25 5.51 -11.71
N ASP A 347 -39.01 6.40 -10.74
CA ASP A 347 -40.07 7.15 -10.08
C ASP A 347 -40.82 8.09 -11.05
N GLU A 348 -40.13 8.57 -12.07
CA GLU A 348 -40.68 9.46 -13.08
C GLU A 348 -41.55 8.74 -14.11
N ILE A 349 -41.08 7.63 -14.66
CA ILE A 349 -41.86 6.78 -15.58
C ILE A 349 -43.01 6.07 -14.85
N GLY A 350 -42.86 5.80 -13.55
CA GLY A 350 -43.91 5.22 -12.72
C GLY A 350 -45.18 6.09 -12.62
N LYS A 351 -45.08 7.40 -12.90
CA LYS A 351 -46.25 8.31 -13.02
C LYS A 351 -47.17 7.96 -14.19
N PHE A 352 -46.68 7.14 -15.12
CA PHE A 352 -47.40 6.63 -16.30
C PHE A 352 -47.68 5.12 -16.18
N GLU A 353 -47.72 4.59 -14.95
CA GLU A 353 -47.93 3.17 -14.64
C GLU A 353 -46.83 2.20 -15.12
N VAL A 354 -45.69 2.71 -15.60
CA VAL A 354 -44.55 1.88 -16.00
C VAL A 354 -43.74 1.49 -14.77
N THR A 355 -43.90 0.26 -14.31
CA THR A 355 -43.30 -0.26 -13.07
C THR A 355 -42.58 -1.60 -13.25
N ASP A 356 -42.75 -2.24 -14.40
CA ASP A 356 -42.14 -3.51 -14.77
C ASP A 356 -42.11 -3.70 -16.30
N ASP A 357 -41.56 -4.83 -16.75
CA ASP A 357 -41.47 -5.17 -18.18
C ASP A 357 -42.85 -5.23 -18.87
N LYS A 358 -43.89 -5.67 -18.16
CA LYS A 358 -45.23 -5.87 -18.72
C LYS A 358 -45.94 -4.54 -18.96
N THR A 359 -45.81 -3.62 -18.01
CA THR A 359 -46.36 -2.26 -18.10
C THR A 359 -45.57 -1.39 -19.07
N LEU A 360 -44.25 -1.59 -19.17
CA LEU A 360 -43.43 -1.01 -20.23
C LEU A 360 -43.91 -1.46 -21.62
N ALA A 361 -44.13 -2.76 -21.83
CA ALA A 361 -44.65 -3.29 -23.09
C ALA A 361 -46.03 -2.70 -23.44
N LYS A 362 -46.94 -2.58 -22.47
CA LYS A 362 -48.24 -1.94 -22.67
C LYS A 362 -48.14 -0.45 -22.99
N ALA A 363 -47.16 0.26 -22.44
CA ALA A 363 -46.92 1.66 -22.77
C ALA A 363 -46.43 1.81 -24.23
N ILE A 364 -45.61 0.87 -24.70
CA ILE A 364 -45.20 0.76 -26.11
C ILE A 364 -46.42 0.52 -27.01
N GLU A 365 -47.27 -0.45 -26.68
CA GLU A 365 -48.51 -0.75 -27.42
C GLU A 365 -49.51 0.41 -27.48
N ARG A 366 -49.51 1.31 -26.48
CA ARG A 366 -50.40 2.49 -26.41
C ARG A 366 -49.92 3.68 -27.25
N GLY A 367 -48.77 3.59 -27.93
CA GLY A 367 -48.31 4.61 -28.87
C GLY A 367 -46.93 5.21 -28.58
N ILE A 368 -46.12 4.63 -27.69
CA ILE A 368 -44.67 4.90 -27.70
C ILE A 368 -44.11 4.15 -28.91
N ASP A 369 -43.98 4.86 -30.03
CA ASP A 369 -43.61 4.34 -31.34
C ASP A 369 -42.32 3.47 -31.29
N GLU A 370 -42.46 2.20 -31.68
CA GLU A 370 -41.36 1.22 -31.79
C GLU A 370 -40.26 1.71 -32.74
N ASP A 371 -40.60 2.50 -33.75
CA ASP A 371 -39.65 3.08 -34.72
C ASP A 371 -38.92 4.30 -34.14
N TYR A 372 -39.56 5.06 -33.22
CA TYR A 372 -38.92 6.12 -32.44
C TYR A 372 -38.00 5.56 -31.35
N LEU A 373 -38.37 4.44 -30.73
CA LEU A 373 -37.53 3.66 -29.82
C LEU A 373 -36.34 3.01 -30.56
N SER A 374 -36.53 2.47 -31.76
CA SER A 374 -35.43 1.85 -32.52
C SER A 374 -34.44 2.90 -33.08
N LYS A 375 -34.94 4.06 -33.56
CA LYS A 375 -34.11 5.16 -34.10
C LYS A 375 -33.43 5.99 -33.02
N SER A 376 -34.04 6.16 -31.84
CA SER A 376 -33.44 6.92 -30.73
C SER A 376 -32.52 6.09 -29.83
N PHE A 377 -32.61 4.75 -29.87
CA PHE A 377 -31.82 3.83 -29.02
C PHE A 377 -30.98 2.81 -29.81
N GLY A 378 -30.85 2.98 -31.14
CA GLY A 378 -30.34 1.94 -32.06
C GLY A 378 -29.05 1.26 -31.57
N GLN A 379 -29.08 -0.07 -31.40
CA GLN A 379 -27.99 -0.99 -30.97
C GLN A 379 -26.93 -0.43 -29.99
N ARG A 380 -27.23 0.62 -29.24
CA ARG A 380 -26.30 1.28 -28.32
C ARG A 380 -26.96 1.35 -26.96
N THR A 381 -26.29 0.72 -26.02
CA THR A 381 -26.77 0.39 -24.68
C THR A 381 -26.91 1.59 -23.72
N LYS A 382 -26.78 2.85 -24.15
CA LYS A 382 -26.89 4.04 -23.29
C LYS A 382 -27.36 5.29 -24.04
N LEU A 383 -28.42 5.94 -23.56
CA LEU A 383 -28.80 7.32 -23.88
C LEU A 383 -27.83 8.31 -23.21
N SER A 384 -27.56 9.45 -23.84
CA SER A 384 -26.91 10.59 -23.18
C SER A 384 -27.91 11.37 -22.30
N GLU A 385 -27.43 12.06 -21.26
CA GLU A 385 -28.27 12.91 -20.39
C GLU A 385 -29.10 13.94 -21.18
N ARG A 386 -28.56 14.43 -22.31
CA ARG A 386 -29.25 15.39 -23.19
C ARG A 386 -30.47 14.76 -23.87
N GLU A 387 -30.36 13.51 -24.30
CA GLU A 387 -31.43 12.78 -24.98
C GLU A 387 -32.52 12.36 -23.99
N GLN A 388 -32.14 12.00 -22.76
CA GLN A 388 -33.06 11.73 -21.66
C GLN A 388 -33.92 12.97 -21.33
N GLY A 389 -33.31 14.16 -21.30
CA GLY A 389 -34.03 15.41 -21.04
C GLY A 389 -35.02 15.80 -22.15
N ILE A 390 -34.70 15.51 -23.42
CA ILE A 390 -35.60 15.80 -24.56
C ILE A 390 -36.82 14.86 -24.53
N LEU A 391 -36.59 13.57 -24.25
CA LEU A 391 -37.66 12.57 -24.11
C LEU A 391 -38.59 12.92 -22.95
N TYR A 392 -38.02 13.31 -21.82
CA TYR A 392 -38.78 13.78 -20.66
C TYR A 392 -39.71 14.95 -21.00
N GLN A 393 -39.15 15.97 -21.67
CA GLN A 393 -39.90 17.18 -21.98
C GLN A 393 -41.05 16.92 -22.95
N PHE A 394 -40.89 15.98 -23.89
CA PHE A 394 -41.94 15.57 -24.81
C PHE A 394 -43.11 14.88 -24.09
N LEU A 395 -42.83 13.97 -23.15
CA LEU A 395 -43.87 13.28 -22.36
C LEU A 395 -44.66 14.25 -21.47
N VAL A 396 -44.01 15.31 -20.95
CA VAL A 396 -44.68 16.39 -20.22
C VAL A 396 -45.64 17.15 -21.14
N ASP A 397 -45.18 17.49 -22.34
CA ASP A 397 -45.98 18.22 -23.33
C ASP A 397 -47.17 17.40 -23.83
N GLU A 398 -47.00 16.09 -24.03
CA GLU A 398 -48.08 15.19 -24.43
C GLU A 398 -49.18 15.09 -23.36
N LYS A 399 -48.78 14.98 -22.09
CA LYS A 399 -49.73 14.99 -20.98
C LYS A 399 -50.48 16.31 -20.87
N GLU A 400 -49.78 17.43 -20.91
CA GLU A 400 -50.40 18.76 -20.84
C GLU A 400 -51.31 19.04 -22.04
N ALA A 401 -50.96 18.52 -23.22
CA ALA A 401 -51.78 18.55 -24.41
C ALA A 401 -53.05 17.70 -24.25
N SER A 402 -52.95 16.52 -23.64
CA SER A 402 -54.09 15.63 -23.42
C SER A 402 -55.17 16.21 -22.51
N ASP A 403 -54.80 17.13 -21.60
CA ASP A 403 -55.72 17.84 -20.72
C ASP A 403 -56.42 19.05 -21.39
N LYS A 404 -56.09 19.38 -22.65
CA LYS A 404 -56.58 20.57 -23.37
C LYS A 404 -57.17 20.23 -24.73
N PHE A 405 -58.38 20.71 -25.01
CA PHE A 405 -58.99 20.56 -26.33
C PHE A 405 -58.15 21.27 -27.42
N PHE A 406 -57.84 20.55 -28.51
CA PHE A 406 -57.11 21.04 -29.70
C PHE A 406 -55.68 21.55 -29.47
N THR A 407 -54.99 21.10 -28.43
CA THR A 407 -53.55 21.41 -28.22
C THR A 407 -52.73 20.14 -28.38
N SER A 408 -51.65 20.19 -29.16
CA SER A 408 -50.69 19.08 -29.30
C SER A 408 -49.41 19.32 -28.49
N ALA A 409 -48.65 18.25 -28.23
CA ALA A 409 -47.33 18.36 -27.61
C ALA A 409 -46.38 19.28 -28.40
N LEU A 410 -46.56 19.33 -29.73
CA LEU A 410 -45.77 20.19 -30.62
C LEU A 410 -46.08 21.68 -30.40
N ASP A 411 -47.36 22.04 -30.19
CA ASP A 411 -47.77 23.43 -29.94
C ASP A 411 -47.17 23.97 -28.63
N LEU A 412 -47.11 23.12 -27.59
CA LEU A 412 -46.50 23.46 -26.31
C LEU A 412 -44.97 23.60 -26.42
N LYS A 413 -44.33 22.73 -27.20
CA LYS A 413 -42.90 22.82 -27.51
C LYS A 413 -42.54 24.12 -28.23
N GLU A 414 -43.27 24.48 -29.29
CA GLU A 414 -43.01 25.70 -30.06
C GLU A 414 -43.15 26.97 -29.19
N LYS A 415 -44.13 27.00 -28.29
CA LYS A 415 -44.30 28.10 -27.34
C LYS A 415 -43.10 28.22 -26.40
N ARG A 416 -42.66 27.10 -25.82
CA ARG A 416 -41.50 27.07 -24.91
C ARG A 416 -40.21 27.47 -25.62
N ASP A 417 -40.01 27.04 -26.86
CA ASP A 417 -38.81 27.39 -27.64
C ASP A 417 -38.74 28.90 -27.93
N LYS A 418 -39.89 29.55 -28.19
CA LYS A 418 -39.97 31.02 -28.32
C LYS A 418 -39.62 31.74 -27.01
N GLU A 419 -40.09 31.24 -25.87
CA GLU A 419 -39.76 31.82 -24.56
C GLU A 419 -38.27 31.64 -24.21
N ASN A 420 -37.70 30.47 -24.50
CA ASN A 420 -36.29 30.18 -24.28
C ASN A 420 -35.39 31.06 -25.16
N ALA A 421 -35.75 31.29 -26.42
CA ALA A 421 -35.04 32.20 -27.31
C ALA A 421 -35.00 33.64 -26.75
N LYS A 422 -36.13 34.11 -26.21
CA LYS A 422 -36.22 35.44 -25.57
C LYS A 422 -35.31 35.55 -24.34
N ARG A 423 -35.31 34.55 -23.45
CA ARG A 423 -34.44 34.51 -22.27
C ARG A 423 -32.96 34.45 -22.65
N ALA A 424 -32.60 33.67 -23.66
CA ALA A 424 -31.22 33.56 -24.14
C ALA A 424 -30.68 34.91 -24.65
N GLU A 425 -31.51 35.70 -25.31
CA GLU A 425 -31.13 37.03 -25.79
C GLU A 425 -30.94 38.04 -24.66
N GLU A 426 -31.78 37.98 -23.62
CA GLU A 426 -31.63 38.79 -22.39
C GLU A 426 -30.34 38.43 -21.63
N ASP A 427 -30.04 37.13 -21.49
CA ASP A 427 -28.80 36.66 -20.86
C ASP A 427 -27.55 37.04 -21.66
N LYS A 428 -27.62 37.04 -23.00
CA LYS A 428 -26.54 37.51 -23.87
C LYS A 428 -26.25 38.99 -23.61
N LYS A 429 -27.29 39.83 -23.47
CA LYS A 429 -27.16 41.26 -23.11
C LYS A 429 -26.55 41.43 -21.72
N ARG A 430 -26.97 40.64 -20.73
CA ARG A 430 -26.42 40.67 -19.37
C ARG A 430 -24.93 40.28 -19.33
N ARG A 431 -24.55 39.17 -19.98
CA ARG A 431 -23.14 38.73 -20.08
C ARG A 431 -22.26 39.74 -20.79
N ALA A 432 -22.77 40.40 -21.84
CA ALA A 432 -22.05 41.48 -22.52
C ALA A 432 -21.77 42.66 -21.56
N LYS A 433 -22.76 43.05 -20.74
CA LYS A 433 -22.61 44.11 -19.72
C LYS A 433 -21.60 43.73 -18.63
N GLU A 434 -21.62 42.48 -18.16
CA GLU A 434 -20.64 41.98 -17.19
C GLU A 434 -19.22 41.89 -17.77
N ARG A 435 -19.08 41.45 -19.03
CA ARG A 435 -17.80 41.45 -19.75
C ARG A 435 -17.24 42.86 -19.91
N ALA A 436 -18.08 43.83 -20.25
CA ALA A 436 -17.70 45.24 -20.32
C ALA A 436 -17.20 45.75 -18.95
N LYS A 437 -17.88 45.40 -17.85
CA LYS A 437 -17.45 45.76 -16.48
C LYS A 437 -16.10 45.13 -16.09
N ARG A 438 -15.84 43.88 -16.48
CA ARG A 438 -14.54 43.21 -16.23
C ARG A 438 -13.40 43.80 -17.05
N LEU A 439 -13.65 44.18 -18.30
CA LEU A 439 -12.68 44.86 -19.16
C LEU A 439 -12.33 46.25 -18.61
N ALA A 440 -13.33 46.99 -18.11
CA ALA A 440 -13.10 48.29 -17.47
C ALA A 440 -12.26 48.20 -16.17
N ALA A 441 -12.32 47.09 -15.42
CA ALA A 441 -11.56 46.93 -14.18
C ALA A 441 -10.05 46.73 -14.39
N ASN A 442 -9.64 46.18 -15.54
CA ASN A 442 -8.23 45.98 -15.90
C ASN A 442 -8.02 46.38 -17.36
N PRO A 443 -7.87 47.67 -17.68
CA PRO A 443 -7.82 48.12 -19.07
C PRO A 443 -6.46 47.90 -19.74
N TYR A 444 -5.40 47.59 -18.98
CA TYR A 444 -4.04 47.51 -19.52
C TYR A 444 -3.48 46.09 -19.53
N LYS A 445 -2.75 45.76 -20.60
CA LYS A 445 -1.98 44.53 -20.78
C LYS A 445 -0.51 44.90 -20.79
N ILE A 446 0.27 44.23 -19.95
CA ILE A 446 1.71 44.37 -19.87
C ILE A 446 2.35 43.18 -20.54
N ILE A 447 3.34 43.44 -21.39
CA ILE A 447 4.25 42.44 -21.94
C ILE A 447 5.65 42.84 -21.50
N MET A 448 6.30 41.99 -20.71
CA MET A 448 7.69 42.16 -20.29
C MET A 448 8.57 41.18 -21.04
N SER A 449 9.53 41.70 -21.80
CA SER A 449 10.42 40.91 -22.66
C SER A 449 11.89 41.19 -22.34
N CYS A 450 12.73 40.18 -22.54
CA CYS A 450 14.17 40.31 -22.51
C CYS A 450 14.68 40.21 -23.95
N GLU A 451 15.16 41.30 -24.52
CA GLU A 451 15.38 41.44 -25.97
C GLU A 451 16.85 41.63 -26.34
N HIS A 452 17.27 41.05 -27.47
CA HIS A 452 18.53 41.31 -28.17
C HIS A 452 18.23 41.70 -29.61
N PHE A 453 18.58 42.94 -29.99
CA PHE A 453 18.15 43.60 -31.22
C PHE A 453 16.61 43.57 -31.38
N ASP A 454 16.07 42.59 -32.13
CA ASP A 454 14.64 42.40 -32.39
C ASP A 454 14.13 40.99 -32.04
N SER A 455 14.97 40.15 -31.43
CA SER A 455 14.57 38.85 -30.91
C SER A 455 14.37 38.93 -29.40
N HIS A 456 13.34 38.24 -28.90
CA HIS A 456 13.11 38.11 -27.46
C HIS A 456 13.50 36.70 -27.00
N THR A 457 13.93 36.59 -25.76
CA THR A 457 14.13 35.33 -25.05
C THR A 457 13.31 35.33 -23.77
N ASN A 458 13.35 34.21 -23.06
CA ASN A 458 12.65 34.06 -21.78
C ASN A 458 13.05 35.18 -20.82
N ILE A 459 12.05 35.79 -20.15
CA ILE A 459 12.25 36.95 -19.27
C ILE A 459 13.31 36.70 -18.18
N ASN A 460 13.46 35.45 -17.73
CA ASN A 460 14.47 35.07 -16.74
C ASN A 460 15.90 35.39 -17.18
N ALA A 461 16.18 35.47 -18.48
CA ALA A 461 17.50 35.83 -18.99
C ALA A 461 17.92 37.27 -18.61
N CYS A 462 16.97 38.17 -18.34
CA CYS A 462 17.24 39.53 -17.85
C CYS A 462 17.21 39.63 -16.32
N LEU A 463 16.74 38.59 -15.62
CA LEU A 463 16.44 38.64 -14.18
C LEU A 463 17.30 37.70 -13.34
N LEU A 464 17.91 36.66 -13.95
CA LEU A 464 18.80 35.72 -13.27
C LEU A 464 20.26 36.09 -13.55
N GLY A 465 21.01 36.38 -12.48
CA GLY A 465 22.45 36.65 -12.49
C GLY A 465 22.98 36.65 -11.06
N ASP A 466 24.23 37.05 -10.87
CA ASP A 466 24.87 37.11 -9.53
C ASP A 466 24.27 38.20 -8.60
N ILE A 467 23.36 39.03 -9.13
CA ILE A 467 22.67 40.11 -8.41
C ILE A 467 21.17 39.81 -8.38
N ASP A 468 20.58 39.94 -7.19
CA ASP A 468 19.14 39.79 -6.96
C ASP A 468 18.32 40.80 -7.80
N SER A 469 17.70 40.35 -8.90
CA SER A 469 16.69 41.13 -9.63
C SER A 469 15.27 40.71 -9.27
N LYS A 470 14.36 41.69 -9.19
CA LYS A 470 12.96 41.47 -8.79
C LYS A 470 12.01 42.29 -9.65
N ILE A 471 10.81 41.77 -9.89
CA ILE A 471 9.71 42.54 -10.49
C ILE A 471 8.84 43.10 -9.38
N LYS A 472 8.62 44.42 -9.37
CA LYS A 472 7.76 45.10 -8.41
C LYS A 472 6.50 45.62 -9.09
N ILE A 473 5.35 45.29 -8.53
CA ILE A 473 4.05 45.76 -8.99
C ILE A 473 3.30 46.40 -7.84
N THR A 474 2.86 47.63 -8.04
CA THR A 474 2.01 48.32 -7.07
C THR A 474 0.60 48.41 -7.62
N LYS A 475 -0.38 47.84 -6.91
CA LYS A 475 -1.81 47.93 -7.25
C LYS A 475 -2.55 48.60 -6.10
N SER A 476 -3.20 49.73 -6.35
CA SER A 476 -4.05 50.43 -5.38
C SER A 476 -3.40 50.64 -4.00
N GLY A 477 -2.10 50.97 -3.97
CA GLY A 477 -1.34 51.22 -2.74
C GLY A 477 -0.57 50.01 -2.17
N SER A 478 -0.92 48.79 -2.55
CA SER A 478 -0.21 47.58 -2.11
C SER A 478 0.91 47.22 -3.09
N SER A 479 2.12 46.99 -2.57
CA SER A 479 3.29 46.58 -3.37
C SER A 479 3.50 45.07 -3.30
N TYR A 480 3.63 44.44 -4.46
CA TYR A 480 3.92 43.03 -4.64
C TYR A 480 5.29 42.89 -5.31
N VAL A 481 6.10 41.96 -4.83
CA VAL A 481 7.44 41.69 -5.36
C VAL A 481 7.50 40.24 -5.80
N TYR A 482 7.90 40.01 -7.04
CA TYR A 482 8.00 38.70 -7.65
C TYR A 482 9.45 38.38 -7.96
N GLN A 483 9.85 37.18 -7.55
CA GLN A 483 11.17 36.63 -7.82
C GLN A 483 11.19 35.92 -9.18
N PRO A 484 12.36 35.72 -9.81
CA PRO A 484 12.46 35.08 -11.13
C PRO A 484 11.84 33.66 -11.19
N TRP A 485 11.91 32.89 -10.09
CA TRP A 485 11.30 31.54 -10.02
C TRP A 485 9.78 31.55 -9.76
N ASP A 486 9.20 32.69 -9.37
CA ASP A 486 7.77 32.81 -9.01
C ASP A 486 6.93 33.54 -10.08
N LEU A 487 7.49 33.78 -11.27
CA LEU A 487 6.85 34.59 -12.31
C LEU A 487 5.54 33.99 -12.86
N GLN A 488 5.33 32.68 -12.72
CA GLN A 488 4.05 32.03 -13.05
C GLN A 488 2.87 32.57 -12.23
N ARG A 489 3.12 33.13 -11.04
CA ARG A 489 2.09 33.77 -10.21
C ARG A 489 1.69 35.14 -10.74
N LEU A 490 2.51 35.73 -11.60
CA LEU A 490 2.31 37.06 -12.16
C LEU A 490 1.60 36.99 -13.51
N GLY A 491 2.06 36.15 -14.41
CA GLY A 491 1.57 36.07 -15.78
C GLY A 491 2.04 34.82 -16.50
N ASN A 492 1.70 34.74 -17.78
CA ASN A 492 2.10 33.64 -18.64
C ASN A 492 3.18 34.12 -19.62
N GLU A 493 4.27 33.36 -19.74
CA GLU A 493 5.28 33.60 -20.77
C GLU A 493 4.68 33.24 -22.15
N THR A 494 4.76 34.18 -23.08
CA THR A 494 4.29 34.03 -24.46
C THR A 494 5.46 34.21 -25.44
N TYR A 495 5.19 34.06 -26.74
CA TYR A 495 6.15 34.39 -27.79
C TYR A 495 6.45 35.90 -27.92
N GLU A 496 5.89 36.76 -27.08
CA GLU A 496 6.26 38.19 -27.04
C GLU A 496 6.92 38.57 -25.71
N GLY A 497 6.98 37.65 -24.74
CA GLY A 497 7.40 37.90 -23.36
C GLY A 497 6.34 37.51 -22.32
N LEU A 498 6.61 37.82 -21.05
CA LEU A 498 5.71 37.60 -19.92
C LEU A 498 4.51 38.54 -19.99
N GLU A 499 3.32 37.98 -20.21
CA GLU A 499 2.07 38.74 -20.37
C GLU A 499 1.20 38.68 -19.11
N PHE A 500 0.74 39.84 -18.63
CA PHE A 500 -0.25 39.94 -17.56
C PHE A 500 -1.11 41.22 -17.63
N ASN A 501 -2.27 41.18 -16.99
CA ASN A 501 -3.23 42.29 -17.00
C ASN A 501 -3.16 43.12 -15.71
N ILE A 502 -3.34 44.43 -15.83
CA ILE A 502 -3.23 45.36 -14.72
C ILE A 502 -4.29 46.47 -14.77
N SER A 503 -4.71 46.92 -13.59
CA SER A 503 -5.70 47.98 -13.41
C SER A 503 -5.11 49.38 -13.58
N THR A 504 -5.99 50.37 -13.66
CA THR A 504 -5.64 51.79 -13.51
C THR A 504 -4.95 52.06 -12.17
N ASN A 505 -4.29 53.21 -12.04
CA ASN A 505 -3.55 53.62 -10.83
C ASN A 505 -2.54 52.58 -10.30
N SER A 506 -1.94 51.80 -11.20
CA SER A 506 -0.96 50.77 -10.85
C SER A 506 0.42 51.11 -11.42
N SER A 507 1.46 50.49 -10.90
CA SER A 507 2.80 50.60 -11.49
C SER A 507 3.50 49.26 -11.58
N VAL A 508 4.38 49.15 -12.56
CA VAL A 508 5.21 47.97 -12.81
C VAL A 508 6.64 48.45 -12.99
N GLY A 509 7.57 47.78 -12.35
CA GLY A 509 8.98 47.93 -12.71
C GLY A 509 9.80 46.71 -12.39
N ALA A 510 10.98 46.64 -13.01
CA ALA A 510 11.91 45.53 -12.87
C ALA A 510 13.32 45.97 -13.23
N SER A 511 14.30 45.36 -12.56
CA SER A 511 15.72 45.59 -12.83
C SER A 511 16.24 44.62 -13.88
N ASN A 512 17.16 45.06 -14.72
CA ASN A 512 17.86 44.17 -15.64
C ASN A 512 19.27 43.86 -15.13
N VAL A 513 19.61 42.58 -15.01
CA VAL A 513 20.95 42.12 -14.56
C VAL A 513 21.74 41.45 -15.69
N SER A 514 21.22 41.47 -16.93
CA SER A 514 21.94 40.96 -18.10
C SER A 514 22.83 42.04 -18.72
N GLU A 515 24.09 41.72 -18.96
CA GLU A 515 25.05 42.60 -19.64
C GLU A 515 24.75 42.76 -21.15
N TYR A 516 24.05 41.80 -21.74
CA TYR A 516 23.92 41.67 -23.20
C TYR A 516 22.49 41.85 -23.73
N LEU A 517 21.49 41.86 -22.83
CA LEU A 517 20.07 41.90 -23.17
C LEU A 517 19.43 43.17 -22.61
N ILE A 518 18.38 43.66 -23.28
CA ILE A 518 17.60 44.83 -22.85
C ILE A 518 16.23 44.35 -22.36
N LEU A 519 15.92 44.63 -21.09
CA LEU A 519 14.60 44.41 -20.54
C LEU A 519 13.65 45.49 -21.06
N LYS A 520 12.52 45.10 -21.67
CA LYS A 520 11.46 46.04 -22.10
C LYS A 520 10.14 45.71 -21.43
N ILE A 521 9.43 46.76 -21.00
CA ILE A 521 8.05 46.68 -20.51
C ILE A 521 7.18 47.46 -21.51
N LYS A 522 6.32 46.74 -22.24
CA LYS A 522 5.35 47.29 -23.18
C LYS A 522 3.97 47.27 -22.56
N VAL A 523 3.27 48.40 -22.65
CA VAL A 523 1.92 48.59 -22.13
C VAL A 523 0.96 48.75 -23.30
N TYR A 524 -0.07 47.90 -23.35
CA TYR A 524 -1.12 47.94 -24.36
C TYR A 524 -2.47 48.24 -23.72
N ASP A 525 -3.33 48.94 -24.46
CA ASP A 525 -4.76 49.00 -24.16
C ASP A 525 -5.40 47.66 -24.55
N ARG A 526 -6.13 47.02 -23.63
CA ARG A 526 -6.66 45.67 -23.84
C ARG A 526 -7.82 45.59 -24.82
N ILE A 527 -8.52 46.68 -25.04
CA ILE A 527 -9.71 46.71 -25.90
C ILE A 527 -9.28 46.96 -27.34
N THR A 528 -8.40 47.94 -27.54
CA THR A 528 -7.92 48.36 -28.87
C THR A 528 -6.65 47.64 -29.29
N ASN A 529 -5.97 46.94 -28.37
CA ASN A 529 -4.65 46.34 -28.55
C ASN A 529 -3.58 47.35 -29.02
N LYS A 530 -3.79 48.65 -28.76
CA LYS A 530 -2.87 49.71 -29.14
C LYS A 530 -1.75 49.81 -28.12
N LEU A 531 -0.50 49.86 -28.59
CA LEU A 531 0.66 50.14 -27.74
C LEU A 531 0.56 51.57 -27.18
N ILE A 532 0.52 51.68 -25.85
CA ILE A 532 0.43 52.93 -25.11
C ILE A 532 1.82 53.47 -24.81
N LYS A 533 2.70 52.60 -24.29
CA LYS A 533 4.03 53.01 -23.82
C LYS A 533 4.99 51.83 -23.80
N THR A 534 6.26 52.13 -24.04
CA THR A 534 7.37 51.21 -23.83
C THR A 534 8.40 51.88 -22.92
N VAL A 535 8.92 51.13 -21.95
CA VAL A 535 10.08 51.52 -21.14
C VAL A 535 11.09 50.39 -21.18
N SER A 536 12.38 50.72 -21.11
CA SER A 536 13.47 49.74 -21.24
C SER A 536 14.56 49.99 -20.21
N ALA A 537 15.30 48.94 -19.86
CA ALA A 537 16.46 48.99 -18.98
C ALA A 537 17.62 48.17 -19.55
N GLY A 538 18.81 48.78 -19.61
CA GLY A 538 20.07 48.09 -19.89
C GLY A 538 20.65 47.43 -18.63
N TYR A 539 21.91 46.98 -18.69
CA TYR A 539 22.58 46.33 -17.57
C TYR A 539 22.59 47.20 -16.31
N LEU A 540 22.12 46.63 -15.18
CA LEU A 540 21.99 47.25 -13.86
C LEU A 540 21.08 48.48 -13.80
N ASP A 541 20.19 48.64 -14.77
CA ASP A 541 19.19 49.70 -14.82
C ASP A 541 17.77 49.20 -14.46
N TYR A 542 16.83 50.11 -14.22
CA TYR A 542 15.47 49.83 -13.76
C TYR A 542 14.40 50.37 -14.69
N ALA A 543 13.64 49.47 -15.33
CA ALA A 543 12.51 49.84 -16.17
C ALA A 543 11.27 50.05 -15.29
N TYR A 544 10.59 51.20 -15.43
CA TYR A 544 9.42 51.52 -14.61
C TYR A 544 8.33 52.24 -15.39
N VAL A 545 7.08 51.80 -15.21
CA VAL A 545 5.90 52.46 -15.75
C VAL A 545 4.81 52.60 -14.69
N LYS A 546 4.24 53.80 -14.59
CA LYS A 546 3.05 54.09 -13.78
C LYS A 546 1.87 54.35 -14.70
N LEU A 547 0.80 53.61 -14.50
CA LEU A 547 -0.46 53.66 -15.22
C LEU A 547 -1.44 54.46 -14.38
N ARG A 548 -2.11 55.43 -15.00
CA ARG A 548 -3.14 56.24 -14.36
C ARG A 548 -4.50 55.76 -14.81
#